data_AF-A0AAD5T686-F1
#
_entry.id   AF-A0AAD5T686-F1
#
_cell.length_a   1.000
_cell.length_b   1.000
_cell.length_c   1.000
_cell.angle_alpha   90.00
_cell.angle_beta   90.00
_cell.angle_gamma   90.00
#
_symmetry.space_group_name_H-M   'P 1'
#
loop_
_entity.id
_entity.type
_entity.pdbx_description
1 polymer ?
#
loop_
_entity_poly.entity_id
_entity_poly.type
_entity_poly.pdbx_seq_one_letter_code
_entity_poly.pdbx_strand_id
1 'polypeptide(L)'
;MASFNHLTEYECETEALRLYACLDQIHSSVSSSNPESWSPVVDPVREIARAVARDETLRRKLGVIPALFPLLSRILLRISKAVASTYILSELGTATTANDDGVACAYTSRKEADGAAELAGAVFQLLRNLCAAVPENQILAWYSYNTLLFSITLFDSKDSKTVKYVLLWIYNCIFNDSSRSLDVFLLQTPFGREILSRIFTEIDNQSPVLTADFFTSPPPSAGSSISPNNSFIGSQKRAQEPVETDNFEIVYALFKTLIVAHSPTHIFKSLCLQKQESKSGGINTGSIATIHLKVLTRASIVFLNLVDAEMTEEATGGIPAIWGGEYFQMCVKIAEVLVVSFKRFCDAVTAAQQRLYDGGNEGSSVGFGSIGDDLEGLRLYFTYFARVLGGDGDGEEASCGRAAMAEFGGLGIAAEEAMKARRRAVVGTGIAEVVVKFLVAAGKLQPVEEGGIAKSNVTGGGGIALFDKMLTVSNNNDVMSIVKRGMFMMKADAIKVLSNLVYKCSEGQDEVRRVGGIPGNTENQKLIEAMQVIGLPEGQNEVLAAHGVRAGLYEDGRIRISSVAMDI
;
A
#
# COMPACT_ATOMS: atom_id res chain seq x y z
N MET A 1 -34.76 -20.87 -14.36
CA MET A 1 -33.63 -21.47 -13.60
C MET A 1 -33.82 -22.97 -13.63
N ALA A 2 -33.00 -23.71 -14.36
CA ALA A 2 -33.03 -25.17 -14.30
C ALA A 2 -32.55 -25.61 -12.91
N SER A 3 -33.26 -26.50 -12.22
CA SER A 3 -32.77 -27.06 -10.96
C SER A 3 -31.50 -27.84 -11.27
N PHE A 4 -30.37 -27.39 -10.74
CA PHE A 4 -29.15 -28.17 -10.77
C PHE A 4 -29.40 -29.39 -9.88
N ASN A 5 -29.49 -30.57 -10.49
CA ASN A 5 -29.52 -31.82 -9.74
C ASN A 5 -28.17 -31.95 -9.04
N HIS A 6 -28.16 -31.77 -7.71
CA HIS A 6 -26.99 -32.06 -6.91
C HIS A 6 -26.63 -33.52 -7.08
N LEU A 7 -25.39 -33.79 -7.48
CA LEU A 7 -24.88 -35.14 -7.56
C LEU A 7 -24.82 -35.72 -6.15
N THR A 8 -25.19 -36.99 -6.01
CA THR A 8 -24.92 -37.76 -4.81
C THR A 8 -23.41 -37.91 -4.61
N GLU A 9 -22.98 -38.21 -3.38
CA GLU A 9 -21.55 -38.36 -3.08
C GLU A 9 -20.87 -39.44 -3.96
N TYR A 10 -21.60 -40.54 -4.22
CA TYR A 10 -21.15 -41.62 -5.09
C TYR A 10 -21.03 -41.19 -6.57
N GLU A 11 -21.97 -40.38 -7.06
CA GLU A 11 -21.90 -39.81 -8.41
C GLU A 11 -20.73 -38.83 -8.53
N CYS A 12 -20.47 -38.01 -7.51
CA CYS A 12 -19.29 -37.13 -7.46
C CYS A 12 -17.97 -37.91 -7.49
N GLU A 13 -17.88 -39.05 -6.81
CA GLU A 13 -16.70 -39.90 -6.83
C GLU A 13 -16.48 -40.53 -8.22
N THR A 14 -17.55 -41.07 -8.81
CA THR A 14 -17.50 -41.65 -10.16
C THR A 14 -17.11 -40.59 -11.20
N GLU A 15 -17.68 -39.39 -11.08
CA GLU A 15 -17.37 -38.26 -11.96
C GLU A 15 -15.93 -37.77 -11.75
N ALA A 16 -15.44 -37.71 -10.51
CA ALA A 16 -14.05 -37.36 -10.23
C ALA A 16 -13.06 -38.31 -10.92
N LEU A 17 -13.31 -39.64 -10.88
CA LEU A 17 -12.48 -40.62 -11.57
C LEU A 17 -12.53 -40.44 -13.10
N ARG A 18 -13.71 -40.15 -13.67
CA ARG A 18 -13.87 -39.87 -15.10
C ARG A 18 -13.08 -38.61 -15.52
N LEU A 19 -13.19 -37.53 -14.76
CA LEU A 19 -12.48 -36.28 -15.02
C LEU A 19 -10.95 -36.46 -14.88
N TYR A 20 -10.50 -37.23 -13.88
CA TYR A 20 -9.09 -37.59 -13.74
C TYR A 20 -8.57 -38.40 -14.95
N ALA A 21 -9.31 -39.41 -15.40
CA ALA A 21 -8.95 -40.19 -16.58
C ALA A 21 -8.86 -39.32 -17.85
N CYS A 22 -9.76 -38.33 -17.98
CA CYS A 22 -9.69 -37.35 -19.06
C CYS A 22 -8.41 -36.49 -18.99
N LEU A 23 -8.02 -36.01 -17.80
CA LEU A 23 -6.76 -35.28 -17.62
C LEU A 23 -5.52 -36.13 -17.95
N ASP A 24 -5.55 -37.42 -17.64
CA ASP A 24 -4.43 -38.32 -17.94
C ASP A 24 -4.28 -38.58 -19.44
N GLN A 25 -5.41 -38.69 -20.16
CA GLN A 25 -5.41 -38.71 -21.62
C GLN A 25 -4.86 -37.40 -22.20
N ILE A 26 -5.27 -36.25 -21.67
CA ILE A 26 -4.76 -34.93 -22.08
C ILE A 26 -3.26 -34.84 -21.86
N HIS A 27 -2.75 -35.28 -20.70
CA HIS A 27 -1.31 -35.33 -20.43
C HIS A 27 -0.57 -36.21 -21.44
N SER A 28 -1.17 -37.32 -21.87
CA SER A 28 -0.61 -38.18 -22.93
C SER A 28 -0.56 -37.46 -24.27
N SER A 29 -1.60 -36.69 -24.65
CA SER A 29 -1.60 -35.86 -25.85
C SER A 29 -0.56 -34.73 -25.80
N VAL A 30 -0.42 -34.08 -24.64
CA VAL A 30 0.57 -33.00 -24.39
C VAL A 30 2.00 -33.53 -24.37
N SER A 31 2.19 -34.84 -24.19
CA SER A 31 3.50 -35.48 -24.28
C SER A 31 4.04 -35.57 -25.71
N SER A 32 3.19 -35.39 -26.72
CA SER A 32 3.66 -35.18 -28.10
C SER A 32 4.33 -33.81 -28.21
N SER A 33 5.51 -33.76 -28.83
CA SER A 33 6.38 -32.57 -28.82
C SER A 33 5.88 -31.38 -29.66
N ASN A 34 4.65 -31.41 -30.17
CA ASN A 34 4.10 -30.35 -31.03
C ASN A 34 3.01 -29.56 -30.29
N PRO A 35 3.28 -28.32 -29.83
CA PRO A 35 2.30 -27.46 -29.15
C PRO A 35 1.07 -27.12 -30.00
N GLU A 36 1.15 -27.15 -31.34
CA GLU A 36 -0.03 -26.92 -32.20
C GLU A 36 -1.14 -27.95 -31.95
N SER A 37 -0.74 -29.18 -31.57
CA SER A 37 -1.69 -30.26 -31.27
C SER A 37 -2.41 -30.10 -29.93
N TRP A 38 -2.08 -29.07 -29.14
CA TRP A 38 -2.64 -28.87 -27.81
C TRP A 38 -3.93 -28.04 -27.81
N SER A 39 -4.22 -27.28 -28.87
CA SER A 39 -5.45 -26.49 -28.95
C SER A 39 -6.74 -27.32 -28.75
N PRO A 40 -6.88 -28.53 -29.34
CA PRO A 40 -8.05 -29.39 -29.11
C PRO A 40 -8.23 -29.87 -27.67
N VAL A 41 -7.18 -29.90 -26.85
CA VAL A 41 -7.28 -30.34 -25.44
C VAL A 41 -7.64 -29.21 -24.48
N VAL A 42 -7.61 -27.94 -24.93
CA VAL A 42 -7.95 -26.77 -24.11
C VAL A 42 -9.42 -26.83 -23.65
N ASP A 43 -10.34 -27.11 -24.57
CA ASP A 43 -11.78 -27.13 -24.27
C ASP A 43 -12.18 -28.25 -23.28
N PRO A 44 -11.67 -29.49 -23.43
CA PRO A 44 -11.77 -30.52 -22.40
C PRO A 44 -11.30 -30.04 -21.01
N VAL A 45 -10.13 -29.42 -20.89
CA VAL A 45 -9.66 -28.90 -19.59
C VAL A 45 -10.61 -27.83 -19.04
N ARG A 46 -11.11 -26.92 -19.89
CA ARG A 46 -12.10 -25.90 -19.49
C ARG A 46 -13.43 -26.51 -19.08
N GLU A 47 -13.85 -27.61 -19.68
CA GLU A 47 -15.06 -28.33 -19.27
C GLU A 47 -14.89 -28.95 -17.88
N ILE A 48 -13.75 -29.59 -17.63
CA ILE A 48 -13.39 -30.10 -16.29
C ILE A 48 -13.38 -28.95 -15.28
N ALA A 49 -12.74 -27.83 -15.62
CA ALA A 49 -12.71 -26.62 -14.78
C ALA A 49 -14.13 -26.10 -14.47
N ARG A 50 -15.04 -26.12 -15.44
CA ARG A 50 -16.45 -25.72 -15.26
C ARG A 50 -17.24 -26.71 -14.41
N ALA A 51 -16.99 -28.00 -14.55
CA ALA A 51 -17.63 -29.03 -13.73
C ALA A 51 -17.27 -28.85 -12.25
N VAL A 52 -15.98 -28.73 -11.94
CA VAL A 52 -15.53 -28.54 -10.55
C VAL A 52 -15.99 -27.20 -9.96
N ALA A 53 -16.13 -26.15 -10.76
CA ALA A 53 -16.61 -24.86 -10.27
C ALA A 53 -18.03 -24.92 -9.67
N ARG A 54 -18.86 -25.87 -10.13
CA ARG A 54 -20.28 -25.96 -9.76
C ARG A 54 -20.53 -26.75 -8.50
N ASP A 55 -19.61 -27.63 -8.10
CA ASP A 55 -19.83 -28.60 -7.02
C ASP A 55 -18.59 -28.71 -6.11
N GLU A 56 -18.76 -28.39 -4.82
CA GLU A 56 -17.69 -28.48 -3.82
C GLU A 56 -17.32 -29.93 -3.48
N THR A 57 -18.30 -30.83 -3.41
CA THR A 57 -18.06 -32.26 -3.18
C THR A 57 -17.22 -32.84 -4.30
N LEU A 58 -17.53 -32.49 -5.55
CA LEU A 58 -16.72 -32.90 -6.71
C LEU A 58 -15.30 -32.36 -6.64
N ARG A 59 -15.10 -31.09 -6.25
CA ARG A 59 -13.76 -30.50 -6.03
C ARG A 59 -12.96 -31.29 -5.01
N ARG A 60 -13.59 -31.66 -3.90
CA ARG A 60 -12.97 -32.45 -2.83
C ARG A 60 -12.61 -33.85 -3.34
N LYS A 61 -13.56 -34.56 -3.94
CA LYS A 61 -13.36 -35.93 -4.47
C LYS A 61 -12.28 -36.00 -5.55
N LEU A 62 -12.25 -35.04 -6.47
CA LEU A 62 -11.20 -34.98 -7.50
C LEU A 62 -9.84 -34.65 -6.88
N GLY A 63 -9.77 -33.66 -5.99
CA GLY A 63 -8.52 -33.19 -5.41
C GLY A 63 -7.84 -34.13 -4.42
N VAL A 64 -8.60 -35.03 -3.77
CA VAL A 64 -8.02 -36.08 -2.91
C VAL A 64 -7.36 -37.22 -3.68
N ILE A 65 -7.53 -37.30 -5.01
CA ILE A 65 -6.82 -38.28 -5.84
C ILE A 65 -5.32 -37.97 -5.77
N PRO A 66 -4.48 -38.83 -5.17
CA PRO A 66 -3.08 -38.48 -4.88
C PRO A 66 -2.25 -38.14 -6.14
N ALA A 67 -2.65 -38.67 -7.29
CA ALA A 67 -1.98 -38.45 -8.57
C ALA A 67 -2.41 -37.17 -9.30
N LEU A 68 -3.48 -36.48 -8.89
CA LEU A 68 -4.02 -35.32 -9.61
C LEU A 68 -3.02 -34.15 -9.67
N PHE A 69 -2.55 -33.67 -8.53
CA PHE A 69 -1.62 -32.53 -8.50
C PHE A 69 -0.27 -32.84 -9.16
N PRO A 70 0.33 -34.03 -8.96
CA PRO A 70 1.48 -34.48 -9.77
C PRO A 70 1.21 -34.50 -11.28
N LEU A 71 0.00 -34.87 -11.72
CA LEU A 71 -0.39 -34.86 -13.12
C LEU A 71 -0.48 -33.42 -13.67
N LEU A 72 -1.18 -32.52 -12.97
CA LEU A 72 -1.28 -31.10 -13.35
C LEU A 72 0.12 -30.44 -13.40
N SER A 73 0.96 -30.71 -12.42
CA SER A 73 2.36 -30.27 -12.35
C SER A 73 3.18 -30.73 -13.55
N ARG A 74 3.00 -31.98 -14.02
CA ARG A 74 3.65 -32.50 -15.24
C ARG A 74 3.14 -31.81 -16.49
N ILE A 75 1.83 -31.57 -16.61
CA ILE A 75 1.24 -30.82 -17.73
C ILE A 75 1.85 -29.40 -17.78
N LEU A 76 1.85 -28.67 -16.66
CA LEU A 76 2.43 -27.33 -16.58
C LEU A 76 3.92 -27.30 -16.91
N LEU A 77 4.70 -28.30 -16.47
CA LEU A 77 6.11 -28.40 -16.81
C LEU A 77 6.34 -28.58 -18.32
N ARG A 78 5.48 -29.33 -19.00
CA ARG A 78 5.55 -29.50 -20.46
C ARG A 78 5.21 -28.21 -21.18
N ILE A 79 4.16 -27.53 -20.73
CA ILE A 79 3.77 -26.22 -21.26
C ILE A 79 4.92 -25.21 -21.08
N SER A 80 5.49 -25.15 -19.87
CA SER A 80 6.64 -24.30 -19.55
C SER A 80 7.81 -24.53 -20.49
N LYS A 81 8.18 -25.80 -20.73
CA LYS A 81 9.28 -26.15 -21.66
C LYS A 81 8.98 -25.73 -23.10
N ALA A 82 7.75 -25.91 -23.56
CA ALA A 82 7.34 -25.47 -24.89
C ALA A 82 7.43 -23.95 -25.02
N VAL A 83 6.80 -23.21 -24.10
CA VAL A 83 6.84 -21.74 -24.04
C VAL A 83 8.29 -21.23 -24.02
N ALA A 84 9.13 -21.76 -23.11
CA ALA A 84 10.53 -21.37 -23.02
C ALA A 84 11.30 -21.64 -24.32
N SER A 85 11.09 -22.80 -24.97
CA SER A 85 11.74 -23.10 -26.24
C SER A 85 11.35 -22.13 -27.34
N THR A 86 10.09 -21.67 -27.37
CA THR A 86 9.59 -20.73 -28.37
C THR A 86 10.13 -19.31 -28.14
N TYR A 87 10.19 -18.84 -26.90
CA TYR A 87 10.64 -17.47 -26.58
C TYR A 87 12.16 -17.32 -26.59
N ILE A 88 12.92 -18.31 -26.09
CA ILE A 88 14.40 -18.26 -26.08
C ILE A 88 14.95 -18.18 -27.50
N LEU A 89 14.35 -18.92 -28.45
CA LEU A 89 14.74 -18.86 -29.86
C LEU A 89 14.43 -17.50 -30.51
N SER A 90 13.40 -16.79 -30.03
CA SER A 90 13.05 -15.46 -30.52
C SER A 90 13.98 -14.37 -30.01
N GLU A 91 14.48 -14.46 -28.77
CA GLU A 91 15.35 -13.43 -28.17
C GLU A 91 16.81 -13.55 -28.59
N LEU A 92 17.29 -14.77 -28.89
CA LEU A 92 18.67 -15.00 -29.31
C LEU A 92 19.02 -14.36 -30.65
N GLY A 93 18.05 -13.76 -31.36
CA GLY A 93 18.31 -12.84 -32.46
C GLY A 93 19.19 -13.42 -33.56
N THR A 94 19.35 -14.74 -33.61
CA THR A 94 19.97 -15.43 -34.74
C THR A 94 18.95 -15.37 -35.84
N ALA A 95 18.86 -14.20 -36.47
CA ALA A 95 18.65 -14.07 -37.89
C ALA A 95 19.74 -14.92 -38.55
N THR A 96 19.56 -16.24 -38.53
CA THR A 96 20.28 -17.15 -39.40
C THR A 96 19.92 -16.67 -40.78
N THR A 97 20.89 -15.99 -41.39
CA THR A 97 20.94 -15.64 -42.80
C THR A 97 20.25 -16.73 -43.59
N ALA A 98 19.19 -16.32 -44.28
CA ALA A 98 18.37 -17.13 -45.15
C ALA A 98 19.23 -18.12 -45.95
N ASN A 99 19.14 -19.40 -45.59
CA ASN A 99 19.29 -20.47 -46.55
C ASN A 99 17.86 -20.91 -46.89
N ASP A 100 17.53 -20.86 -48.18
CA ASP A 100 16.20 -20.77 -48.78
C ASP A 100 15.21 -21.90 -48.50
N ASP A 101 15.54 -22.93 -47.71
CA ASP A 101 14.73 -24.17 -47.65
C ASP A 101 14.07 -24.46 -46.28
N GLY A 102 14.03 -23.52 -45.34
CA GLY A 102 13.47 -23.82 -44.02
C GLY A 102 13.21 -22.65 -43.10
N VAL A 103 12.65 -21.55 -43.59
CA VAL A 103 12.12 -20.50 -42.72
C VAL A 103 10.90 -21.06 -41.99
N ALA A 104 11.10 -21.65 -40.82
CA ALA A 104 10.04 -21.84 -39.85
C ALA A 104 9.43 -20.45 -39.60
N CYS A 105 8.24 -20.24 -40.17
CA CYS A 105 7.59 -18.94 -40.19
C CYS A 105 7.40 -18.45 -38.75
N ALA A 106 7.73 -17.20 -38.44
CA ALA A 106 7.44 -16.57 -37.14
C ALA A 106 5.95 -16.69 -36.75
N TYR A 107 5.07 -16.99 -37.71
CA TYR A 107 3.67 -17.32 -37.51
C TYR A 107 3.44 -18.69 -36.85
N THR A 108 4.16 -19.75 -37.23
CA THR A 108 3.97 -21.10 -36.64
C THR A 108 4.49 -21.14 -35.22
N SER A 109 5.64 -20.52 -34.94
CA SER A 109 6.16 -20.38 -33.57
C SER A 109 5.21 -19.57 -32.68
N ARG A 110 4.58 -18.52 -33.21
CA ARG A 110 3.58 -17.75 -32.46
C ARG A 110 2.31 -18.55 -32.17
N LYS A 111 1.80 -19.30 -33.15
CA LYS A 111 0.61 -20.16 -32.98
C LYS A 111 0.85 -21.29 -31.97
N GLU A 112 2.06 -21.84 -31.95
CA GLU A 112 2.49 -22.81 -30.94
C GLU A 112 2.51 -22.20 -29.53
N ALA A 113 3.05 -20.99 -29.39
CA ALA A 113 3.02 -20.25 -28.12
C ALA A 113 1.59 -19.94 -27.67
N ASP A 114 0.71 -19.54 -28.59
CA ASP A 114 -0.69 -19.25 -28.30
C ASP A 114 -1.42 -20.50 -27.78
N GLY A 115 -1.24 -21.67 -28.42
CA GLY A 115 -1.81 -22.94 -27.96
C GLY A 115 -1.31 -23.36 -26.57
N ALA A 116 -0.02 -23.17 -26.30
CA ALA A 116 0.57 -23.43 -24.98
C ALA A 116 0.04 -22.47 -23.90
N ALA A 117 -0.11 -21.18 -24.22
CA ALA A 117 -0.67 -20.17 -23.31
C ALA A 117 -2.16 -20.43 -23.02
N GLU A 118 -2.95 -20.78 -24.04
CA GLU A 118 -4.37 -21.12 -23.85
C GLU A 118 -4.56 -22.35 -22.95
N LEU A 119 -3.72 -23.37 -23.13
CA LEU A 119 -3.72 -24.55 -22.28
C LEU A 119 -3.27 -24.21 -20.86
N ALA A 120 -2.24 -23.36 -20.70
CA ALA A 120 -1.82 -22.85 -19.39
C ALA A 120 -3.00 -22.18 -18.67
N GLY A 121 -3.67 -21.24 -19.33
CA GLY A 121 -4.82 -20.54 -18.80
C GLY A 121 -5.95 -21.49 -18.39
N ALA A 122 -6.23 -22.54 -19.17
CA ALA A 122 -7.22 -23.55 -18.84
C ALA A 122 -6.83 -24.38 -17.60
N VAL A 123 -5.56 -24.78 -17.49
CA VAL A 123 -5.05 -25.53 -16.32
C VAL A 123 -5.06 -24.66 -15.06
N PHE A 124 -4.71 -23.37 -15.15
CA PHE A 124 -4.82 -22.46 -14.00
C PHE A 124 -6.27 -22.13 -13.64
N GLN A 125 -7.18 -22.08 -14.61
CA GLN A 125 -8.60 -22.01 -14.33
C GLN A 125 -9.08 -23.24 -13.53
N LEU A 126 -8.62 -24.44 -13.92
CA LEU A 126 -8.90 -25.67 -13.17
C LEU A 126 -8.31 -25.62 -11.76
N LEU A 127 -7.03 -25.23 -11.60
CA LEU A 127 -6.37 -25.11 -10.30
C LEU A 127 -7.06 -24.11 -9.38
N ARG A 128 -7.41 -22.92 -9.90
CA ARG A 128 -8.21 -21.92 -9.18
C ARG A 128 -9.48 -22.55 -8.62
N ASN A 129 -10.23 -23.25 -9.46
CA ASN A 129 -11.51 -23.82 -9.06
C ASN A 129 -11.33 -24.99 -8.08
N LEU A 130 -10.36 -25.87 -8.30
CA LEU A 130 -10.02 -26.95 -7.36
C LEU A 130 -9.68 -26.43 -5.97
N CYS A 131 -8.99 -25.29 -5.89
CA CYS A 131 -8.58 -24.67 -4.64
C CYS A 131 -9.67 -23.79 -4.01
N ALA A 132 -10.80 -23.54 -4.68
CA ALA A 132 -11.86 -22.71 -4.13
C ALA A 132 -12.60 -23.47 -3.02
N ALA A 133 -12.52 -22.96 -1.78
CA ALA A 133 -13.20 -23.52 -0.59
C ALA A 133 -12.84 -24.97 -0.22
N VAL A 134 -11.68 -25.50 -0.67
CA VAL A 134 -11.23 -26.86 -0.32
C VAL A 134 -9.79 -26.82 0.22
N PRO A 135 -9.59 -26.76 1.55
CA PRO A 135 -8.27 -26.61 2.17
C PRO A 135 -7.26 -27.69 1.79
N GLU A 136 -7.69 -28.95 1.66
CA GLU A 136 -6.83 -30.07 1.29
C GLU A 136 -6.19 -29.84 -0.09
N ASN A 137 -6.98 -29.35 -1.04
CA ASN A 137 -6.52 -29.07 -2.40
C ASN A 137 -5.52 -27.91 -2.42
N GLN A 138 -5.70 -26.90 -1.58
CA GLN A 138 -4.80 -25.75 -1.49
C GLN A 138 -3.43 -26.17 -0.97
N ILE A 139 -3.40 -27.02 0.05
CA ILE A 139 -2.16 -27.57 0.61
C ILE A 139 -1.43 -28.38 -0.48
N LEU A 140 -2.13 -29.28 -1.17
CA LEU A 140 -1.54 -30.11 -2.23
C LEU A 140 -1.06 -29.27 -3.42
N ALA A 141 -1.77 -28.19 -3.75
CA ALA A 141 -1.36 -27.26 -4.79
C ALA A 141 -0.05 -26.54 -4.46
N TRP A 142 0.13 -26.08 -3.21
CA TRP A 142 1.36 -25.44 -2.76
C TRP A 142 2.59 -26.36 -2.83
N TYR A 143 2.43 -27.64 -2.49
CA TYR A 143 3.53 -28.61 -2.56
C TYR A 143 3.91 -29.02 -3.98
N SER A 144 3.15 -28.60 -4.99
CA SER A 144 3.43 -28.92 -6.39
C SER A 144 4.47 -27.97 -6.98
N TYR A 145 5.76 -28.32 -6.84
CA TYR A 145 6.91 -27.50 -7.23
C TYR A 145 6.82 -26.87 -8.63
N ASN A 146 6.43 -27.63 -9.66
CA ASN A 146 6.36 -27.08 -11.03
C ASN A 146 5.23 -26.07 -11.21
N THR A 147 4.16 -26.16 -10.41
CA THR A 147 3.08 -25.16 -10.40
C THR A 147 3.63 -23.80 -9.94
N LEU A 148 4.50 -23.78 -8.93
CA LEU A 148 5.13 -22.56 -8.43
C LEU A 148 6.11 -21.96 -9.44
N LEU A 149 6.99 -22.80 -10.00
CA LEU A 149 7.96 -22.34 -10.99
C LEU A 149 7.28 -21.75 -12.23
N PHE A 150 6.23 -22.41 -12.72
CA PHE A 150 5.54 -21.96 -13.91
C PHE A 150 4.65 -20.73 -13.65
N SER A 151 4.11 -20.57 -12.43
CA SER A 151 3.39 -19.35 -12.05
C SER A 151 4.28 -18.12 -12.16
N ILE A 152 5.56 -18.22 -11.79
CA ILE A 152 6.55 -17.14 -11.96
C ILE A 152 6.71 -16.79 -13.44
N THR A 153 6.85 -17.79 -14.32
CA THR A 153 6.93 -17.57 -15.77
C THR A 153 5.68 -16.91 -16.34
N LEU A 154 4.51 -17.19 -15.79
CA LEU A 154 3.25 -16.62 -16.27
C LEU A 154 3.02 -15.18 -15.84
N PHE A 155 3.60 -14.72 -14.72
CA PHE A 155 3.61 -13.30 -14.39
C PHE A 155 4.34 -12.46 -15.44
N ASP A 156 5.29 -13.05 -16.17
CA ASP A 156 5.96 -12.42 -17.31
C ASP A 156 5.14 -12.51 -18.62
N SER A 157 4.00 -13.21 -18.62
CA SER A 157 3.16 -13.33 -19.80
C SER A 157 2.31 -12.08 -20.03
N LYS A 158 2.08 -11.74 -21.30
CA LYS A 158 1.17 -10.63 -21.68
C LYS A 158 -0.32 -11.01 -21.62
N ASP A 159 -0.65 -12.25 -21.27
CA ASP A 159 -2.03 -12.71 -21.17
C ASP A 159 -2.61 -12.40 -19.78
N SER A 160 -3.24 -11.23 -19.67
CA SER A 160 -3.87 -10.77 -18.43
C SER A 160 -4.88 -11.76 -17.85
N LYS A 161 -5.55 -12.55 -18.70
CA LYS A 161 -6.54 -13.55 -18.25
C LYS A 161 -5.88 -14.74 -17.55
N THR A 162 -4.73 -15.19 -18.06
CA THR A 162 -3.96 -16.25 -17.40
C THR A 162 -3.36 -15.76 -16.09
N VAL A 163 -2.79 -14.54 -16.07
CA VAL A 163 -2.32 -13.89 -14.83
C VAL A 163 -3.45 -13.79 -13.80
N LYS A 164 -4.66 -13.40 -14.22
CA LYS A 164 -5.85 -13.36 -13.37
C LYS A 164 -6.15 -14.71 -12.71
N TYR A 165 -6.06 -15.82 -13.45
CA TYR A 165 -6.29 -17.15 -12.89
C TYR A 165 -5.19 -17.58 -11.91
N VAL A 166 -3.93 -17.25 -12.19
CA VAL A 166 -2.81 -17.48 -11.27
C VAL A 166 -3.04 -16.71 -9.97
N LEU A 167 -3.38 -15.43 -10.05
CA LEU A 167 -3.67 -14.57 -8.89
C LEU A 167 -4.85 -15.11 -8.07
N LEU A 168 -5.96 -15.52 -8.72
CA LEU A 168 -7.12 -16.07 -8.04
C LEU A 168 -6.83 -17.43 -7.39
N TRP A 169 -5.98 -18.26 -8.00
CA TRP A 169 -5.54 -19.50 -7.39
C TRP A 169 -4.72 -19.24 -6.12
N ILE A 170 -3.74 -18.34 -6.19
CA ILE A 170 -2.94 -17.91 -5.04
C ILE A 170 -3.84 -17.32 -3.94
N TYR A 171 -4.81 -16.49 -4.34
CA TYR A 171 -5.80 -15.90 -3.43
C TYR A 171 -6.59 -16.97 -2.70
N ASN A 172 -7.15 -17.94 -3.41
CA ASN A 172 -7.91 -19.01 -2.80
C ASN A 172 -7.07 -19.77 -1.75
N CYS A 173 -5.80 -20.02 -2.04
CA CYS A 173 -4.91 -20.70 -1.10
C CYS A 173 -4.61 -19.84 0.15
N ILE A 174 -4.36 -18.55 -0.02
CA ILE A 174 -4.09 -17.63 1.10
C ILE A 174 -5.34 -17.38 1.95
N PHE A 175 -6.50 -17.23 1.32
CA PHE A 175 -7.75 -16.87 2.00
C PHE A 175 -8.19 -17.89 3.05
N ASN A 176 -7.97 -19.17 2.80
CA ASN A 176 -8.42 -20.24 3.68
C ASN A 176 -7.38 -20.71 4.70
N ASP A 177 -6.08 -20.58 4.40
CA ASP A 177 -4.99 -20.88 5.34
C ASP A 177 -3.84 -19.88 5.13
N SER A 178 -4.07 -18.65 5.60
CA SER A 178 -3.15 -17.52 5.44
C SER A 178 -1.84 -17.76 6.17
N SER A 179 -1.91 -18.25 7.42
CA SER A 179 -0.75 -18.58 8.26
C SER A 179 0.18 -19.55 7.55
N ARG A 180 -0.33 -20.66 7.03
CA ARG A 180 0.54 -21.62 6.32
C ARG A 180 0.99 -21.09 4.97
N SER A 181 0.07 -20.54 4.18
CA SER A 181 0.39 -20.02 2.84
C SER A 181 1.47 -18.95 2.90
N LEU A 182 1.39 -18.05 3.87
CA LEU A 182 2.37 -16.99 4.05
C LEU A 182 3.64 -17.49 4.74
N ASP A 183 3.51 -18.13 5.90
CA ASP A 183 4.63 -18.36 6.81
C ASP A 183 5.43 -19.59 6.42
N VAL A 184 4.82 -20.57 5.76
CA VAL A 184 5.52 -21.79 5.34
C VAL A 184 5.94 -21.68 3.88
N PHE A 185 5.10 -21.11 3.01
CA PHE A 185 5.38 -21.08 1.58
C PHE A 185 5.92 -19.75 1.09
N LEU A 186 5.13 -18.68 1.15
CA LEU A 186 5.47 -17.41 0.50
C LEU A 186 6.71 -16.73 1.11
N LEU A 187 6.89 -16.78 2.43
CA LEU A 187 8.00 -16.10 3.09
C LEU A 187 9.26 -16.95 3.21
N GLN A 188 9.12 -18.24 3.54
CA GLN A 188 10.28 -19.08 3.86
C GLN A 188 10.94 -19.65 2.61
N THR A 189 10.17 -19.90 1.56
CA THR A 189 10.72 -20.48 0.33
C THR A 189 11.23 -19.39 -0.63
N PRO A 190 12.35 -19.62 -1.35
CA PRO A 190 12.81 -18.70 -2.39
C PRO A 190 11.76 -18.44 -3.48
N PHE A 191 11.03 -19.49 -3.88
CA PHE A 191 9.96 -19.39 -4.89
C PHE A 191 8.78 -18.58 -4.41
N GLY A 192 8.37 -18.77 -3.16
CA GLY A 192 7.33 -17.98 -2.52
C GLY A 192 7.65 -16.49 -2.50
N ARG A 193 8.90 -16.14 -2.16
CA ARG A 193 9.36 -14.74 -2.15
C ARG A 193 9.39 -14.13 -3.55
N GLU A 194 9.77 -14.92 -4.55
CA GLU A 194 9.69 -14.50 -5.96
C GLU A 194 8.25 -14.27 -6.40
N ILE A 195 7.32 -15.18 -6.07
CA ILE A 195 5.88 -14.99 -6.35
C ILE A 195 5.37 -13.71 -5.70
N LEU A 196 5.69 -13.45 -4.42
CA LEU A 196 5.34 -12.19 -3.76
C LEU A 196 5.89 -10.98 -4.51
N SER A 197 7.18 -11.01 -4.89
CA SER A 197 7.82 -9.95 -5.68
C SER A 197 7.09 -9.67 -7.00
N ARG A 198 6.65 -10.73 -7.70
CA ARG A 198 5.88 -10.59 -8.94
C ARG A 198 4.47 -10.06 -8.72
N ILE A 199 3.78 -10.49 -7.66
CA ILE A 199 2.48 -9.90 -7.27
C ILE A 199 2.64 -8.41 -7.00
N PHE A 200 3.70 -7.98 -6.29
CA PHE A 200 4.00 -6.56 -6.09
C PHE A 200 4.25 -5.83 -7.42
N THR A 201 5.01 -6.44 -8.33
CA THR A 201 5.28 -5.86 -9.66
C THR A 201 4.00 -5.70 -10.49
N GLU A 202 3.06 -6.63 -10.39
CA GLU A 202 1.78 -6.54 -11.11
C GLU A 202 0.92 -5.39 -10.61
N ILE A 203 0.96 -5.06 -9.30
CA ILE A 203 0.36 -3.83 -8.76
C ILE A 203 0.99 -2.60 -9.43
N ASP A 204 2.29 -2.66 -9.67
CA ASP A 204 3.01 -1.56 -10.30
C ASP A 204 2.58 -1.30 -11.74
N ASN A 205 2.31 -2.37 -12.48
CA ASN A 205 1.91 -2.29 -13.88
C ASN A 205 0.46 -1.82 -14.08
N GLN A 206 -0.46 -2.14 -13.17
CA GLN A 206 -1.90 -1.85 -13.30
C GLN A 206 -2.30 -0.43 -12.84
N SER A 207 -1.39 0.31 -12.20
CA SER A 207 -1.70 1.60 -11.56
C SER A 207 -1.87 2.86 -12.45
N PRO A 208 -1.35 3.00 -13.69
CA PRO A 208 -1.40 4.29 -14.40
C PRO A 208 -2.81 4.72 -14.83
N VAL A 209 -3.84 3.87 -14.65
CA VAL A 209 -5.23 4.17 -14.98
C VAL A 209 -5.94 4.98 -13.87
N LEU A 210 -5.53 4.84 -12.60
CA LEU A 210 -6.19 5.52 -11.48
C LEU A 210 -5.86 7.02 -11.36
N THR A 211 -4.71 7.46 -11.91
CA THR A 211 -4.23 8.84 -11.78
C THR A 211 -4.97 9.85 -12.67
N ALA A 212 -5.67 9.41 -13.73
CA ALA A 212 -6.36 10.31 -14.67
C ALA A 212 -7.84 10.56 -14.32
N ASP A 213 -8.57 9.54 -13.88
CA ASP A 213 -10.03 9.63 -13.73
C ASP A 213 -10.48 10.17 -12.36
N PHE A 214 -9.65 10.03 -11.32
CA PHE A 214 -9.99 10.49 -9.96
C PHE A 214 -9.89 12.02 -9.79
N PHE A 215 -9.16 12.71 -10.67
CA PHE A 215 -8.93 14.17 -10.58
C PHE A 215 -9.61 15.00 -11.67
N THR A 216 -10.09 14.40 -12.75
CA THR A 216 -10.76 15.13 -13.85
C THR A 216 -12.28 15.15 -13.76
N SER A 217 -12.87 14.38 -12.86
CA SER A 217 -14.31 14.39 -12.62
C SER A 217 -14.68 15.46 -11.59
N PRO A 218 -15.35 16.57 -11.97
CA PRO A 218 -15.92 17.48 -10.99
C PRO A 218 -17.00 16.76 -10.18
N PRO A 219 -17.26 17.14 -8.91
CA PRO A 219 -18.36 16.60 -8.14
C PRO A 219 -19.67 16.78 -8.92
N PRO A 220 -20.58 15.79 -8.92
CA PRO A 220 -21.82 15.88 -9.68
C PRO A 220 -22.60 17.10 -9.22
N SER A 221 -22.67 18.11 -10.08
CA SER A 221 -23.54 19.26 -9.87
C SER A 221 -24.98 18.77 -9.94
N ALA A 222 -25.68 18.89 -8.82
CA ALA A 222 -27.11 18.62 -8.76
C ALA A 222 -27.85 19.61 -9.68
N GLY A 223 -28.38 19.08 -10.79
CA GLY A 223 -29.36 19.76 -11.62
C GLY A 223 -28.82 20.26 -12.95
N SER A 224 -28.98 19.46 -14.00
CA SER A 224 -29.43 20.01 -15.28
C SER A 224 -30.26 18.99 -16.05
N SER A 225 -31.39 19.49 -16.53
CA SER A 225 -32.45 18.81 -17.26
C SER A 225 -31.99 18.26 -18.60
N ILE A 226 -32.29 17.00 -18.86
CA ILE A 226 -32.15 16.34 -20.16
C ILE A 226 -33.14 16.97 -21.15
N SER A 227 -32.63 17.53 -22.25
CA SER A 227 -33.40 17.88 -23.44
C SER A 227 -33.12 16.85 -24.54
N PRO A 228 -34.13 16.22 -25.16
CA PRO A 228 -33.91 15.28 -26.24
C PRO A 228 -34.01 16.03 -27.57
N ASN A 229 -32.90 16.12 -28.31
CA ASN A 229 -32.84 16.07 -29.78
C ASN A 229 -31.43 16.44 -30.25
N ASN A 230 -30.68 15.47 -30.76
CA ASN A 230 -29.99 15.61 -32.03
C ASN A 230 -29.33 14.28 -32.44
N SER A 231 -29.77 13.77 -33.60
CA SER A 231 -29.12 12.73 -34.37
C SER A 231 -27.88 13.28 -35.07
N PHE A 232 -26.70 12.73 -34.77
CA PHE A 232 -25.50 13.00 -35.55
C PHE A 232 -24.80 11.68 -35.91
N ILE A 233 -24.69 11.46 -37.23
CA ILE A 233 -24.01 10.34 -37.88
C ILE A 233 -22.53 10.72 -38.00
N GLY A 234 -21.62 9.93 -37.42
CA GLY A 234 -20.19 10.15 -37.54
C GLY A 234 -19.36 8.95 -37.06
N SER A 235 -18.85 8.18 -38.02
CA SER A 235 -17.57 7.45 -38.02
C SER A 235 -17.12 6.84 -36.68
N GLN A 236 -17.42 5.55 -36.47
CA GLN A 236 -16.87 4.73 -35.39
C GLN A 236 -15.34 4.68 -35.44
N LYS A 237 -14.69 5.57 -34.71
CA LYS A 237 -13.41 5.28 -34.07
C LYS A 237 -13.73 4.25 -32.98
N ARG A 238 -13.27 3.01 -33.15
CA ARG A 238 -13.43 1.95 -32.15
C ARG A 238 -12.81 2.47 -30.85
N ALA A 239 -13.65 2.96 -29.93
CA ALA A 239 -13.22 3.25 -28.58
C ALA A 239 -12.66 1.94 -28.04
N GLN A 240 -11.38 1.92 -27.67
CA GLN A 240 -10.88 0.86 -26.80
C GLN A 240 -11.74 0.93 -25.55
N GLU A 241 -12.61 -0.05 -25.37
CA GLU A 241 -13.26 -0.27 -24.08
C GLU A 241 -12.16 -0.27 -23.01
N PRO A 242 -12.34 0.43 -21.88
CA PRO A 242 -11.37 0.41 -20.81
C PRO A 242 -11.12 -1.06 -20.47
N VAL A 243 -9.88 -1.52 -20.65
CA VAL A 243 -9.48 -2.86 -20.25
C VAL A 243 -9.76 -2.94 -18.76
N GLU A 244 -10.81 -3.69 -18.38
CA GLU A 244 -11.25 -3.83 -16.99
C GLU A 244 -10.06 -4.14 -16.09
N THR A 245 -9.87 -3.29 -15.08
CA THR A 245 -8.81 -3.34 -14.07
C THR A 245 -8.99 -4.48 -13.06
N ASP A 246 -9.41 -5.66 -13.54
CA ASP A 246 -9.81 -6.80 -12.72
C ASP A 246 -8.66 -7.38 -11.89
N ASN A 247 -7.42 -7.26 -12.35
CA ASN A 247 -6.26 -7.76 -11.63
C ASN A 247 -6.00 -6.95 -10.36
N PHE A 248 -6.28 -5.63 -10.36
CA PHE A 248 -6.07 -4.79 -9.20
C PHE A 248 -6.94 -5.22 -8.02
N GLU A 249 -8.24 -5.48 -8.25
CA GLU A 249 -9.15 -5.92 -7.19
C GLU A 249 -8.72 -7.26 -6.56
N ILE A 250 -8.19 -8.19 -7.37
CA ILE A 250 -7.71 -9.48 -6.88
C ILE A 250 -6.43 -9.29 -6.07
N VAL A 251 -5.50 -8.46 -6.55
CA VAL A 251 -4.29 -8.18 -5.79
C VAL A 251 -4.61 -7.40 -4.51
N TYR A 252 -5.52 -6.45 -4.56
CA TYR A 252 -6.03 -5.76 -3.38
C TYR A 252 -6.62 -6.76 -2.37
N ALA A 253 -7.47 -7.68 -2.82
CA ALA A 253 -8.04 -8.73 -1.97
C ALA A 253 -6.98 -9.67 -1.39
N LEU A 254 -5.95 -10.02 -2.16
CA LEU A 254 -4.78 -10.77 -1.69
C LEU A 254 -4.09 -10.03 -0.54
N PHE A 255 -3.74 -8.76 -0.73
CA PHE A 255 -3.08 -7.96 0.31
C PHE A 255 -3.96 -7.77 1.53
N LYS A 256 -5.26 -7.48 1.32
CA LYS A 256 -6.26 -7.43 2.39
C LYS A 256 -6.23 -8.68 3.24
N THR A 257 -6.27 -9.83 2.60
CA THR A 257 -6.29 -11.11 3.28
C THR A 257 -4.98 -11.34 4.05
N LEU A 258 -3.83 -11.08 3.44
CA LEU A 258 -2.51 -11.22 4.08
C LEU A 258 -2.29 -10.22 5.24
N ILE A 259 -2.88 -9.03 5.17
CA ILE A 259 -2.77 -8.03 6.22
C ILE A 259 -3.70 -8.36 7.39
N VAL A 260 -4.96 -8.68 7.11
CA VAL A 260 -5.98 -8.95 8.14
C VAL A 260 -5.67 -10.26 8.87
N ALA A 261 -5.23 -11.29 8.15
CA ALA A 261 -5.11 -12.62 8.71
C ALA A 261 -3.85 -12.87 9.56
N HIS A 262 -2.97 -11.86 9.72
CA HIS A 262 -1.73 -11.99 10.49
C HIS A 262 -1.59 -10.89 11.53
N SER A 263 -0.91 -11.19 12.65
CA SER A 263 -0.66 -10.20 13.70
C SER A 263 0.06 -8.97 13.14
N PRO A 264 -0.13 -7.77 13.71
CA PRO A 264 0.59 -6.55 13.31
C PRO A 264 2.12 -6.68 13.34
N THR A 265 2.65 -7.57 14.18
CA THR A 265 4.08 -7.86 14.35
C THR A 265 4.63 -8.88 13.34
N HIS A 266 3.76 -9.41 12.46
CA HIS A 266 4.12 -10.49 11.55
C HIS A 266 5.22 -10.09 10.55
N ILE A 267 6.13 -11.03 10.25
CA ILE A 267 7.31 -10.75 9.42
C ILE A 267 6.95 -10.32 7.99
N PHE A 268 5.80 -10.73 7.46
CA PHE A 268 5.34 -10.23 6.16
C PHE A 268 5.08 -8.71 6.19
N LYS A 269 4.44 -8.22 7.25
CA LYS A 269 4.18 -6.79 7.43
C LYS A 269 5.49 -6.05 7.62
N SER A 270 6.43 -6.60 8.38
CA SER A 270 7.76 -6.00 8.47
C SER A 270 8.53 -6.07 7.15
N LEU A 271 8.38 -7.10 6.32
CA LEU A 271 8.99 -7.20 4.99
C LEU A 271 8.40 -6.21 3.98
N CYS A 272 7.10 -5.94 4.05
CA CYS A 272 6.48 -4.84 3.29
C CYS A 272 7.04 -3.47 3.71
N LEU A 273 7.54 -3.37 4.94
CA LEU A 273 8.11 -2.15 5.53
C LEU A 273 9.65 -2.12 5.46
N GLN A 274 10.32 -3.27 5.30
CA GLN A 274 11.77 -3.39 5.37
C GLN A 274 12.39 -2.97 4.05
N LYS A 275 13.31 -2.02 4.19
CA LYS A 275 14.24 -1.56 3.17
C LYS A 275 14.90 -2.76 2.48
N GLN A 276 14.61 -3.01 1.20
CA GLN A 276 15.54 -3.78 0.37
C GLN A 276 16.79 -2.92 0.18
N GLU A 277 17.78 -3.11 1.05
CA GLU A 277 19.15 -2.73 0.75
C GLU A 277 19.65 -3.65 -0.35
N SER A 278 19.37 -3.28 -1.59
CA SER A 278 20.03 -3.89 -2.74
C SER A 278 21.53 -3.74 -2.53
N LYS A 279 22.21 -4.86 -2.25
CA LYS A 279 23.67 -4.96 -2.33
C LYS A 279 24.05 -4.55 -3.75
N SER A 280 24.42 -3.28 -3.92
CA SER A 280 24.81 -2.72 -5.21
C SER A 280 26.17 -3.28 -5.62
N GLY A 281 26.15 -4.44 -6.26
CA GLY A 281 27.17 -4.81 -7.24
C GLY A 281 26.94 -3.99 -8.51
N GLY A 282 27.52 -2.79 -8.58
CA GLY A 282 28.02 -2.21 -9.84
C GLY A 282 27.07 -1.81 -10.97
N ILE A 283 25.76 -1.63 -10.79
CA ILE A 283 24.87 -1.14 -11.87
C ILE A 283 24.05 0.09 -11.43
N ASN A 284 24.05 1.11 -12.30
CA ASN A 284 23.41 2.43 -12.21
C ASN A 284 22.30 2.59 -11.16
N THR A 285 22.65 3.28 -10.07
CA THR A 285 21.85 3.53 -8.85
C THR A 285 20.68 4.51 -9.03
N GLY A 286 20.33 4.89 -10.25
CA GLY A 286 19.24 5.84 -10.52
C GLY A 286 17.83 5.23 -10.56
N SER A 287 17.69 3.93 -10.86
CA SER A 287 16.38 3.31 -11.13
C SER A 287 15.71 2.70 -9.88
N ILE A 288 16.50 2.29 -8.89
CA ILE A 288 16.02 1.43 -7.79
C ILE A 288 15.44 2.24 -6.62
N ALA A 289 15.87 3.49 -6.41
CA ALA A 289 15.28 4.37 -5.39
C ALA A 289 13.80 4.71 -5.68
N THR A 290 13.44 4.75 -6.95
CA THR A 290 12.11 5.10 -7.49
C THR A 290 11.07 4.00 -7.29
N ILE A 291 11.51 2.74 -7.21
CA ILE A 291 10.63 1.57 -7.04
C ILE A 291 10.14 1.45 -5.59
N HIS A 292 10.96 1.88 -4.63
CA HIS A 292 10.69 1.64 -3.21
C HIS A 292 9.55 2.49 -2.65
N LEU A 293 9.41 3.77 -3.06
CA LEU A 293 8.28 4.58 -2.60
C LEU A 293 6.96 4.16 -3.27
N LYS A 294 6.94 3.72 -4.54
CA LYS A 294 5.69 3.25 -5.18
C LYS A 294 5.13 2.00 -4.49
N VAL A 295 5.98 1.02 -4.19
CA VAL A 295 5.60 -0.22 -3.51
C VAL A 295 5.17 0.04 -2.06
N LEU A 296 5.92 0.85 -1.32
CA LEU A 296 5.56 1.20 0.06
C LEU A 296 4.29 2.03 0.13
N THR A 297 4.16 3.01 -0.76
CA THR A 297 2.96 3.85 -0.87
C THR A 297 1.76 2.97 -1.13
N ARG A 298 1.80 2.02 -2.06
CA ARG A 298 0.60 1.23 -2.41
C ARG A 298 0.25 0.14 -1.41
N ALA A 299 1.23 -0.64 -0.95
CA ALA A 299 0.98 -1.62 0.11
C ALA A 299 0.53 -0.94 1.41
N SER A 300 1.07 0.25 1.69
CA SER A 300 0.61 1.05 2.82
C SER A 300 -0.71 1.72 2.56
N ILE A 301 -1.05 2.16 1.34
CA ILE A 301 -2.40 2.67 1.02
C ILE A 301 -3.43 1.56 1.20
N VAL A 302 -3.14 0.34 0.74
CA VAL A 302 -4.00 -0.81 1.00
C VAL A 302 -4.12 -1.05 2.50
N PHE A 303 -3.01 -1.08 3.24
CA PHE A 303 -3.03 -1.18 4.70
C PHE A 303 -3.86 -0.07 5.35
N LEU A 304 -3.64 1.19 4.98
CA LEU A 304 -4.31 2.37 5.51
C LEU A 304 -5.80 2.36 5.18
N ASN A 305 -6.20 1.91 3.99
CA ASN A 305 -7.60 1.77 3.59
C ASN A 305 -8.30 0.63 4.35
N LEU A 306 -7.60 -0.47 4.61
CA LEU A 306 -8.12 -1.58 5.43
C LEU A 306 -8.32 -1.15 6.86
N VAL A 307 -7.38 -0.38 7.35
CA VAL A 307 -7.41 0.22 8.66
C VAL A 307 -8.53 1.25 8.77
N ASP A 308 -8.75 2.07 7.74
CA ASP A 308 -9.87 3.02 7.68
C ASP A 308 -11.23 2.29 7.63
N ALA A 309 -11.31 1.17 6.92
CA ALA A 309 -12.47 0.29 6.91
C ALA A 309 -12.71 -0.37 8.30
N GLU A 310 -11.66 -0.84 8.96
CA GLU A 310 -11.75 -1.36 10.34
C GLU A 310 -12.01 -0.26 11.38
N MET A 311 -11.62 0.99 11.11
CA MET A 311 -11.93 2.16 11.95
C MET A 311 -13.42 2.53 11.88
N THR A 312 -14.07 2.28 10.75
CA THR A 312 -15.46 2.68 10.48
C THR A 312 -16.48 1.59 10.81
N GLU A 313 -16.07 0.33 10.91
CA GLU A 313 -16.97 -0.75 11.31
C GLU A 313 -17.33 -0.68 12.82
N GLU A 314 -18.58 -0.29 13.08
CA GLU A 314 -19.32 -0.49 14.35
C GLU A 314 -19.45 -1.97 14.76
N ALA A 315 -18.93 -2.91 13.96
CA ALA A 315 -19.27 -4.34 13.99
C ALA A 315 -18.71 -5.13 15.20
N THR A 316 -17.74 -4.60 15.95
CA THR A 316 -17.12 -5.34 17.08
C THR A 316 -17.62 -4.96 18.46
N GLY A 317 -18.62 -4.08 18.57
CA GLY A 317 -19.29 -3.85 19.86
C GLY A 317 -18.38 -3.28 20.97
N GLY A 318 -17.36 -2.47 20.63
CA GLY A 318 -16.88 -1.49 21.62
C GLY A 318 -15.50 -0.86 21.44
N ILE A 319 -14.55 -1.48 20.71
CA ILE A 319 -13.16 -0.97 20.69
C ILE A 319 -12.52 -1.24 19.32
N PRO A 320 -12.19 -0.20 18.53
CA PRO A 320 -11.50 -0.38 17.25
C PRO A 320 -10.13 -1.07 17.46
N ALA A 321 -9.86 -2.15 16.72
CA ALA A 321 -8.64 -2.95 16.81
C ALA A 321 -7.34 -2.14 16.62
N ILE A 322 -7.45 -0.99 15.93
CA ILE A 322 -6.35 -0.04 15.70
C ILE A 322 -5.76 0.56 16.98
N TRP A 323 -6.46 0.41 18.10
CA TRP A 323 -6.02 0.92 19.38
C TRP A 323 -5.46 -0.19 20.29
N GLY A 324 -5.15 -1.38 19.78
CA GLY A 324 -4.34 -2.36 20.52
C GLY A 324 -2.83 -2.07 20.43
N GLY A 325 -2.05 -2.55 21.41
CA GLY A 325 -0.59 -2.36 21.46
C GLY A 325 0.18 -2.98 20.32
N GLU A 326 -0.26 -4.14 19.80
CA GLU A 326 0.36 -4.74 18.60
C GLU A 326 0.21 -3.81 17.38
N TYR A 327 -0.99 -3.25 17.21
CA TYR A 327 -1.27 -2.32 16.14
C TYR A 327 -0.45 -1.03 16.31
N PHE A 328 -0.33 -0.54 17.53
CA PHE A 328 0.52 0.60 17.84
C PHE A 328 2.00 0.35 17.49
N GLN A 329 2.54 -0.83 17.78
CA GLN A 329 3.91 -1.19 17.35
C GLN A 329 4.05 -1.18 15.82
N MET A 330 3.01 -1.59 15.09
CA MET A 330 2.98 -1.45 13.64
C MET A 330 2.93 0.02 13.20
N CYS A 331 2.15 0.89 13.86
CA CYS A 331 2.17 2.34 13.60
C CYS A 331 3.58 2.92 13.78
N VAL A 332 4.29 2.50 14.83
CA VAL A 332 5.69 2.89 15.08
C VAL A 332 6.59 2.45 13.92
N LYS A 333 6.44 1.22 13.40
CA LYS A 333 7.17 0.77 12.21
C LYS A 333 6.80 1.51 10.93
N ILE A 334 5.52 1.82 10.73
CA ILE A 334 5.09 2.66 9.61
C ILE A 334 5.68 4.06 9.75
N ALA A 335 5.81 4.60 10.96
CA ALA A 335 6.40 5.91 11.20
C ALA A 335 7.90 5.91 10.88
N GLU A 336 8.64 4.86 11.25
CA GLU A 336 10.04 4.66 10.86
C GLU A 336 10.20 4.64 9.33
N VAL A 337 9.29 3.96 8.62
CA VAL A 337 9.33 3.93 7.15
C VAL A 337 8.96 5.28 6.55
N LEU A 338 7.93 5.94 7.07
CA LEU A 338 7.58 7.29 6.67
C LEU A 338 8.77 8.23 6.82
N VAL A 339 9.49 8.14 7.94
CA VAL A 339 10.72 8.91 8.21
C VAL A 339 11.75 8.73 7.09
N VAL A 340 12.01 7.49 6.66
CA VAL A 340 12.95 7.19 5.58
C VAL A 340 12.45 7.67 4.22
N SER A 341 11.19 7.38 3.88
CA SER A 341 10.55 7.78 2.63
C SER A 341 10.51 9.30 2.48
N PHE A 342 10.16 9.98 3.56
CA PHE A 342 10.07 11.42 3.61
C PHE A 342 11.44 12.09 3.49
N LYS A 343 12.47 11.55 4.16
CA LYS A 343 13.84 12.04 4.00
C LYS A 343 14.30 11.96 2.54
N ARG A 344 14.05 10.82 1.88
CA ARG A 344 14.37 10.65 0.46
C ARG A 344 13.61 11.62 -0.44
N PHE A 345 12.32 11.84 -0.16
CA PHE A 345 11.51 12.83 -0.86
C PHE A 345 12.13 14.23 -0.75
N CYS A 346 12.49 14.67 0.46
CA CYS A 346 13.19 15.93 0.67
C CYS A 346 14.52 16.03 -0.08
N ASP A 347 15.32 14.97 -0.07
CA ASP A 347 16.59 14.93 -0.78
C ASP A 347 16.37 15.03 -2.31
N ALA A 348 15.35 14.33 -2.83
CA ALA A 348 14.97 14.36 -4.25
C ALA A 348 14.47 15.75 -4.69
N VAL A 349 13.60 16.37 -3.89
CA VAL A 349 13.10 17.72 -4.15
C VAL A 349 14.23 18.75 -4.10
N THR A 350 15.13 18.65 -3.11
CA THR A 350 16.30 19.54 -2.99
C THR A 350 17.23 19.39 -4.19
N ALA A 351 17.50 18.15 -4.62
CA ALA A 351 18.31 17.88 -5.80
C ALA A 351 17.66 18.41 -7.10
N ALA A 352 16.35 18.24 -7.25
CA ALA A 352 15.59 18.80 -8.36
C ALA A 352 15.66 20.33 -8.39
N GLN A 353 15.51 20.97 -7.22
CA GLN A 353 15.63 22.42 -7.08
C GLN A 353 17.04 22.92 -7.43
N GLN A 354 18.10 22.24 -6.98
CA GLN A 354 19.47 22.61 -7.29
C GLN A 354 19.75 22.55 -8.80
N ARG A 355 19.27 21.51 -9.50
CA ARG A 355 19.43 21.39 -10.96
C ARG A 355 18.76 22.53 -11.73
N LEU A 356 17.62 23.02 -11.23
CA LEU A 356 16.94 24.17 -11.81
C LEU A 356 17.76 25.46 -11.60
N TYR A 357 18.37 25.64 -10.42
CA TYR A 357 19.25 26.79 -10.15
C TYR A 357 20.54 26.76 -10.97
N ASP A 358 21.11 25.58 -11.21
CA ASP A 358 22.36 25.43 -11.96
C ASP A 358 22.18 25.59 -13.49
N GLY A 359 21.00 25.97 -13.96
CA GLY A 359 20.71 26.16 -15.39
C GLY A 359 20.65 24.86 -16.18
N GLY A 360 20.33 23.73 -15.52
CA GLY A 360 20.18 22.44 -16.19
C GLY A 360 19.06 22.49 -17.24
N ASN A 361 19.34 22.02 -18.45
CA ASN A 361 18.37 21.93 -19.55
C ASN A 361 17.08 21.22 -19.07
N GLU A 362 15.94 21.89 -19.25
CA GLU A 362 14.58 21.46 -18.87
C GLU A 362 14.16 20.09 -19.47
N GLY A 363 14.94 19.53 -20.41
CA GLY A 363 14.63 18.29 -21.10
C GLY A 363 14.81 16.99 -20.30
N SER A 364 15.38 17.00 -19.09
CA SER A 364 15.48 15.77 -18.27
C SER A 364 14.22 15.55 -17.42
N SER A 365 13.11 15.21 -18.08
CA SER A 365 11.81 14.89 -17.45
C SER A 365 11.82 13.64 -16.56
N VAL A 366 12.94 12.90 -16.53
CA VAL A 366 13.07 11.54 -15.97
C VAL A 366 12.96 11.49 -14.43
N GLY A 367 12.99 12.61 -13.71
CA GLY A 367 12.95 12.62 -12.23
C GLY A 367 11.64 13.10 -11.57
N PHE A 368 10.72 13.66 -12.35
CA PHE A 368 9.62 14.44 -11.78
C PHE A 368 8.32 13.65 -11.59
N GLY A 369 8.05 12.65 -12.45
CA GLY A 369 6.86 11.80 -12.32
C GLY A 369 6.85 11.00 -11.02
N SER A 370 8.01 10.59 -10.51
CA SER A 370 8.11 9.89 -9.22
C SER A 370 7.79 10.79 -8.02
N ILE A 371 8.09 12.09 -8.11
CA ILE A 371 7.78 13.06 -7.02
C ILE A 371 6.27 13.20 -6.84
N GLY A 372 5.48 13.11 -7.92
CA GLY A 372 4.02 13.14 -7.86
C GLY A 372 3.42 11.97 -7.10
N ASP A 373 3.82 10.74 -7.45
CA ASP A 373 3.37 9.52 -6.77
C ASP A 373 3.79 9.51 -5.29
N ASP A 374 4.99 10.01 -4.98
CA ASP A 374 5.51 10.12 -3.61
C ASP A 374 4.68 11.09 -2.75
N LEU A 375 4.25 12.22 -3.32
CA LEU A 375 3.41 13.21 -2.63
C LEU A 375 2.08 12.61 -2.16
N GLU A 376 1.44 11.78 -2.98
CA GLU A 376 0.17 11.15 -2.65
C GLU A 376 0.34 10.18 -1.47
N GLY A 377 1.36 9.32 -1.51
CA GLY A 377 1.66 8.40 -0.42
C GLY A 377 1.94 9.11 0.89
N LEU A 378 2.82 10.12 0.85
CA LEU A 378 3.17 10.90 2.03
C LEU A 378 1.97 11.63 2.62
N ARG A 379 1.06 12.15 1.79
CA ARG A 379 -0.19 12.77 2.26
C ARG A 379 -1.08 11.77 2.99
N LEU A 380 -1.25 10.57 2.46
CA LEU A 380 -2.06 9.52 3.09
C LEU A 380 -1.45 9.08 4.42
N TYR A 381 -0.12 8.97 4.50
CA TYR A 381 0.55 8.74 5.77
C TYR A 381 0.35 9.88 6.77
N PHE A 382 0.46 11.15 6.36
CA PHE A 382 0.21 12.26 7.28
C PHE A 382 -1.23 12.31 7.77
N THR A 383 -2.19 12.06 6.88
CA THR A 383 -3.61 11.97 7.25
C THR A 383 -3.83 10.86 8.27
N TYR A 384 -3.21 9.71 8.05
CA TYR A 384 -3.27 8.58 8.97
C TYR A 384 -2.63 8.88 10.33
N PHE A 385 -1.39 9.39 10.35
CA PHE A 385 -0.72 9.72 11.60
C PHE A 385 -1.41 10.84 12.38
N ALA A 386 -2.04 11.79 11.68
CA ALA A 386 -2.85 12.81 12.34
C ALA A 386 -4.00 12.17 13.13
N ARG A 387 -4.69 11.17 12.56
CA ARG A 387 -5.73 10.40 13.26
C ARG A 387 -5.17 9.55 14.40
N VAL A 388 -4.09 8.80 14.16
CA VAL A 388 -3.47 7.92 15.18
C VAL A 388 -2.98 8.70 16.41
N LEU A 389 -2.52 9.94 16.22
CA LEU A 389 -2.05 10.81 17.30
C LEU A 389 -3.18 11.57 18.03
N GLY A 390 -4.42 11.33 17.64
CA GLY A 390 -5.64 11.95 18.16
C GLY A 390 -6.11 13.03 17.19
N GLY A 391 -7.06 12.71 16.32
CA GLY A 391 -7.57 13.62 15.30
C GLY A 391 -8.52 14.69 15.84
N ASP A 392 -9.16 15.40 14.91
CA ASP A 392 -9.82 16.70 15.13
C ASP A 392 -11.10 16.65 15.99
N GLY A 393 -11.48 15.49 16.55
CA GLY A 393 -12.73 15.31 17.29
C GLY A 393 -12.56 14.66 18.66
N ASP A 394 -13.27 15.17 19.67
CA ASP A 394 -13.36 14.61 21.03
C ASP A 394 -13.72 13.11 21.04
N GLY A 395 -14.38 12.63 19.98
CA GLY A 395 -14.73 11.23 19.79
C GLY A 395 -13.55 10.28 19.56
N GLU A 396 -12.45 10.74 18.94
CA GLU A 396 -11.28 9.89 18.65
C GLU A 396 -10.42 9.67 19.90
N GLU A 397 -10.15 10.71 20.70
CA GLU A 397 -9.48 10.56 21.99
C GLU A 397 -10.29 9.68 22.96
N ALA A 398 -11.62 9.83 22.97
CA ALA A 398 -12.48 8.97 23.78
C ALA A 398 -12.45 7.50 23.32
N SER A 399 -12.37 7.25 22.01
CA SER A 399 -12.27 5.89 21.44
C SER A 399 -10.94 5.23 21.74
N CYS A 400 -9.84 5.97 21.63
CA CYS A 400 -8.52 5.50 22.06
C CYS A 400 -8.48 5.23 23.57
N GLY A 401 -9.11 6.10 24.35
CA GLY A 401 -9.25 5.93 25.79
C GLY A 401 -9.92 4.62 26.18
N ARG A 402 -11.04 4.30 25.56
CA ARG A 402 -11.76 3.03 25.78
C ARG A 402 -10.90 1.83 25.42
N ALA A 403 -10.13 1.92 24.34
CA ALA A 403 -9.24 0.85 23.92
C ALA A 403 -8.09 0.58 24.88
N ALA A 404 -7.42 1.65 25.31
CA ALA A 404 -6.36 1.54 26.29
C ALA A 404 -6.88 0.99 27.62
N MET A 405 -8.09 1.37 28.05
CA MET A 405 -8.69 0.79 29.25
C MET A 405 -8.90 -0.72 29.14
N ALA A 406 -9.26 -1.25 27.97
CA ALA A 406 -9.38 -2.68 27.77
C ALA A 406 -8.03 -3.40 27.72
N GLU A 407 -7.02 -2.78 27.09
CA GLU A 407 -5.68 -3.36 26.99
C GLU A 407 -4.95 -3.42 28.35
N PHE A 408 -5.10 -2.38 29.18
CA PHE A 408 -4.44 -2.28 30.49
C PHE A 408 -5.30 -2.81 31.64
N GLY A 409 -6.34 -3.62 31.34
CA GLY A 409 -7.05 -4.41 32.35
C GLY A 409 -7.94 -3.60 33.30
N GLY A 410 -8.54 -2.50 32.84
CA GLY A 410 -9.54 -1.74 33.61
C GLY A 410 -9.02 -0.96 34.83
N LEU A 411 -7.71 -1.03 35.12
CA LEU A 411 -7.08 -0.27 36.20
C LEU A 411 -6.73 1.15 35.74
N GLY A 412 -7.76 1.96 35.54
CA GLY A 412 -7.72 3.42 35.75
C GLY A 412 -6.70 4.26 34.99
N ILE A 413 -5.97 3.73 33.98
CA ILE A 413 -5.17 4.59 33.11
C ILE A 413 -6.17 5.44 32.34
N ALA A 414 -6.22 6.72 32.70
CA ALA A 414 -7.03 7.70 32.00
C ALA A 414 -6.63 7.69 30.52
N ALA A 415 -7.62 7.80 29.63
CA ALA A 415 -7.43 7.90 28.18
C ALA A 415 -6.24 8.78 27.77
N GLU A 416 -6.10 9.88 28.52
CA GLU A 416 -5.03 10.87 28.41
C GLU A 416 -3.63 10.29 28.60
N GLU A 417 -3.39 9.43 29.61
CA GLU A 417 -2.08 8.83 29.86
C GLU A 417 -1.72 7.78 28.79
N ALA A 418 -2.70 7.04 28.29
CA ALA A 418 -2.47 6.12 27.18
C ALA A 418 -2.12 6.85 25.88
N MET A 419 -2.83 7.94 25.56
CA MET A 419 -2.49 8.81 24.44
C MET A 419 -1.11 9.44 24.59
N LYS A 420 -0.76 9.88 25.80
CA LYS A 420 0.55 10.44 26.09
C LYS A 420 1.67 9.41 25.91
N ALA A 421 1.47 8.17 26.36
CA ALA A 421 2.42 7.08 26.15
C ALA A 421 2.62 6.77 24.66
N ARG A 422 1.54 6.77 23.87
CA ARG A 422 1.62 6.61 22.40
C ARG A 422 2.36 7.73 21.73
N ARG A 423 1.99 8.98 22.01
CA ARG A 423 2.68 10.17 21.48
C ARG A 423 4.17 10.10 21.80
N ARG A 424 4.55 9.76 23.04
CA ARG A 424 5.95 9.57 23.46
C ARG A 424 6.67 8.48 22.66
N ALA A 425 6.03 7.33 22.43
CA ALA A 425 6.63 6.28 21.62
C ALA A 425 6.76 6.68 20.14
N VAL A 426 5.80 7.42 19.58
CA VAL A 426 5.90 7.98 18.22
C VAL A 426 6.99 9.06 18.14
N VAL A 427 7.17 9.89 19.16
CA VAL A 427 8.32 10.83 19.27
C VAL A 427 9.64 10.07 19.13
N GLY A 428 9.78 8.92 19.79
CA GLY A 428 10.96 8.05 19.72
C GLY A 428 11.30 7.52 18.31
N THR A 429 10.38 7.60 17.34
CA THR A 429 10.64 7.19 15.94
C THR A 429 11.40 8.23 15.14
N GLY A 430 11.51 9.47 15.64
CA GLY A 430 12.10 10.60 14.90
C GLY A 430 11.16 11.25 13.88
N ILE A 431 9.86 10.92 13.89
CA ILE A 431 8.87 11.52 12.98
C ILE A 431 8.82 13.05 13.09
N ALA A 432 8.99 13.62 14.29
CA ALA A 432 8.99 15.05 14.51
C ALA A 432 10.09 15.78 13.71
N GLU A 433 11.32 15.24 13.72
CA GLU A 433 12.44 15.80 12.97
C GLU A 433 12.14 15.84 11.47
N VAL A 434 11.58 14.75 10.96
CA VAL A 434 11.25 14.59 9.55
C VAL A 434 10.13 15.54 9.13
N VAL A 435 9.05 15.61 9.90
CA VAL A 435 7.92 16.50 9.62
C VAL A 435 8.32 17.96 9.73
N VAL A 436 9.19 18.33 10.68
CA VAL A 436 9.71 19.71 10.76
C VAL A 436 10.61 20.02 9.55
N LYS A 437 11.52 19.12 9.18
CA LYS A 437 12.36 19.29 7.97
C LYS A 437 11.50 19.42 6.70
N PHE A 438 10.40 18.66 6.61
CA PHE A 438 9.42 18.83 5.55
C PHE A 438 8.89 20.26 5.51
N LEU A 439 8.35 20.74 6.63
CA LEU A 439 7.68 22.04 6.69
C LEU A 439 8.66 23.17 6.36
N VAL A 440 9.93 23.04 6.75
CA VAL A 440 11.01 23.96 6.36
C VAL A 440 11.26 23.90 4.84
N ALA A 441 11.38 22.71 4.26
CA ALA A 441 11.57 22.55 2.82
C ALA A 441 10.37 23.08 2.01
N ALA A 442 9.15 22.74 2.45
CA ALA A 442 7.89 23.24 1.89
C ALA A 442 7.81 24.77 1.97
N GLY A 443 8.20 25.35 3.10
CA GLY A 443 8.25 26.79 3.28
C GLY A 443 9.25 27.49 2.35
N LYS A 444 10.38 26.86 2.02
CA LYS A 444 11.36 27.40 1.05
C LYS A 444 10.89 27.32 -0.40
N LEU A 445 9.97 26.41 -0.72
CA LEU A 445 9.45 26.18 -2.07
C LEU A 445 8.17 26.96 -2.36
N GLN A 446 7.45 27.38 -1.32
CA GLN A 446 6.34 28.32 -1.46
C GLN A 446 6.90 29.69 -1.91
N PRO A 447 6.29 30.32 -2.92
CA PRO A 447 6.62 31.71 -3.22
C PRO A 447 6.39 32.53 -1.96
N VAL A 448 7.31 33.45 -1.67
CA VAL A 448 7.16 34.42 -0.58
C VAL A 448 6.02 35.35 -0.97
N GLU A 449 4.77 34.94 -0.70
CA GLU A 449 3.71 35.91 -0.51
C GLU A 449 4.09 36.70 0.74
N GLU A 450 3.98 38.04 0.70
CA GLU A 450 4.43 38.97 1.73
C GLU A 450 3.71 38.84 3.11
N GLY A 451 3.06 37.72 3.41
CA GLY A 451 2.51 37.36 4.72
C GLY A 451 3.15 36.08 5.25
N GLY A 452 3.97 36.20 6.29
CA GLY A 452 4.81 35.11 6.83
C GLY A 452 4.11 33.76 7.14
N ILE A 453 4.93 32.75 7.44
CA ILE A 453 4.59 31.31 7.58
C ILE A 453 3.30 31.01 8.37
N ALA A 454 2.93 31.85 9.33
CA ALA A 454 1.74 31.71 10.18
C ALA A 454 0.45 32.34 9.63
N LYS A 455 0.51 33.12 8.55
CA LYS A 455 -0.66 33.75 7.88
C LYS A 455 -1.12 32.99 6.63
N SER A 456 -0.61 31.78 6.36
CA SER A 456 -1.28 30.91 5.40
C SER A 456 -2.65 30.55 5.98
N ASN A 457 -3.74 30.90 5.29
CA ASN A 457 -5.13 30.67 5.67
C ASN A 457 -5.45 29.18 5.92
N VAL A 458 -5.06 28.64 7.08
CA VAL A 458 -5.37 27.27 7.53
C VAL A 458 -6.83 27.15 8.00
N THR A 459 -7.59 28.24 8.06
CA THR A 459 -9.05 28.19 8.22
C THR A 459 -9.70 27.75 6.91
N GLY A 460 -10.11 26.48 6.89
CA GLY A 460 -10.69 25.79 5.74
C GLY A 460 -11.81 26.58 5.05
N GLY A 461 -11.76 26.61 3.72
CA GLY A 461 -12.88 27.02 2.88
C GLY A 461 -12.50 28.00 1.76
N GLY A 462 -11.78 29.08 2.06
CA GLY A 462 -11.60 30.19 1.10
C GLY A 462 -10.31 30.18 0.27
N GLY A 463 -9.21 29.67 0.82
CA GLY A 463 -7.88 29.77 0.20
C GLY A 463 -7.70 28.94 -1.08
N ILE A 464 -8.37 27.79 -1.17
CA ILE A 464 -8.25 26.87 -2.30
C ILE A 464 -8.76 27.52 -3.60
N ALA A 465 -9.85 28.29 -3.55
CA ALA A 465 -10.45 28.93 -4.72
C ALA A 465 -9.62 30.11 -5.28
N LEU A 466 -8.89 30.83 -4.40
CA LEU A 466 -7.98 31.89 -4.82
C LEU A 466 -6.71 31.30 -5.47
N PHE A 467 -6.21 30.20 -4.91
CA PHE A 467 -5.03 29.50 -5.41
C PHE A 467 -5.31 28.80 -6.77
N ASP A 468 -6.49 28.20 -6.95
CA ASP A 468 -6.94 27.64 -8.23
C ASP A 468 -7.00 28.73 -9.33
N LYS A 469 -7.41 29.97 -8.97
CA LYS A 469 -7.40 31.12 -9.89
C LYS A 469 -6.02 31.63 -10.25
N MET A 470 -5.05 31.59 -9.33
CA MET A 470 -3.66 31.96 -9.63
C MET A 470 -2.95 30.92 -10.52
N LEU A 471 -3.31 29.64 -10.39
CA LEU A 471 -2.69 28.54 -11.13
C LEU A 471 -3.30 28.33 -12.52
N THR A 472 -4.59 28.62 -12.73
CA THR A 472 -5.24 28.56 -14.05
C THR A 472 -4.71 29.58 -15.05
N VAL A 473 -3.95 30.60 -14.61
CA VAL A 473 -3.30 31.59 -15.49
C VAL A 473 -1.97 31.05 -16.07
N SER A 474 -1.38 30.01 -15.48
CA SER A 474 -0.16 29.37 -15.99
C SER A 474 -0.53 28.15 -16.85
N ASN A 475 -0.76 28.36 -18.14
CA ASN A 475 -1.14 27.36 -19.14
C ASN A 475 -0.08 26.28 -19.46
N ASN A 476 0.90 26.04 -18.59
CA ASN A 476 1.93 25.03 -18.79
C ASN A 476 1.86 23.96 -17.71
N ASN A 477 1.94 22.70 -18.16
CA ASN A 477 2.17 21.47 -17.39
C ASN A 477 3.53 21.50 -16.65
N ASP A 478 3.86 22.62 -16.00
CA ASP A 478 5.08 22.75 -15.23
C ASP A 478 4.90 21.88 -13.99
N VAL A 479 5.65 20.79 -13.94
CA VAL A 479 5.67 19.85 -12.82
C VAL A 479 5.87 20.59 -11.49
N MET A 480 6.58 21.72 -11.51
CA MET A 480 6.78 22.54 -10.32
C MET A 480 5.47 23.10 -9.74
N SER A 481 4.46 23.37 -10.57
CA SER A 481 3.12 23.76 -10.12
C SER A 481 2.40 22.62 -9.39
N ILE A 482 2.53 21.38 -9.89
CA ILE A 482 1.98 20.17 -9.28
C ILE A 482 2.67 19.91 -7.93
N VAL A 483 4.00 20.01 -7.90
CA VAL A 483 4.79 19.83 -6.67
C VAL A 483 4.39 20.89 -5.63
N LYS A 484 4.30 22.16 -6.02
CA LYS A 484 3.86 23.25 -5.12
C LYS A 484 2.45 23.00 -4.57
N ARG A 485 1.50 22.54 -5.42
CA ARG A 485 0.14 22.18 -5.01
C ARG A 485 0.14 21.02 -4.02
N GLY A 486 0.86 19.94 -4.32
CA GLY A 486 0.98 18.78 -3.42
C GLY A 486 1.61 19.14 -2.08
N MET A 487 2.70 19.92 -2.10
CA MET A 487 3.36 20.39 -0.88
C MET A 487 2.46 21.28 -0.02
N PHE A 488 1.66 22.15 -0.64
CA PHE A 488 0.69 22.98 0.09
C PHE A 488 -0.34 22.13 0.83
N MET A 489 -0.91 21.12 0.16
CA MET A 489 -1.89 20.22 0.78
C MET A 489 -1.27 19.42 1.93
N MET A 490 -0.08 18.85 1.69
CA MET A 490 0.64 18.08 2.70
C MET A 490 1.08 18.93 3.90
N LYS A 491 1.33 20.24 3.73
CA LYS A 491 1.68 21.15 4.84
C LYS A 491 0.59 21.15 5.92
N ALA A 492 -0.67 21.17 5.52
CA ALA A 492 -1.79 21.14 6.47
C ALA A 492 -1.80 19.83 7.26
N ASP A 493 -1.66 18.69 6.58
CA ASP A 493 -1.65 17.37 7.23
C ASP A 493 -0.41 17.18 8.13
N ALA A 494 0.75 17.64 7.68
CA ALA A 494 1.98 17.66 8.47
C ALA A 494 1.87 18.52 9.73
N ILE A 495 1.24 19.70 9.64
CA ILE A 495 0.96 20.55 10.81
C ILE A 495 0.01 19.83 11.78
N LYS A 496 -1.01 19.13 11.28
CA LYS A 496 -1.90 18.32 12.13
C LYS A 496 -1.13 17.22 12.86
N VAL A 497 -0.27 16.47 12.16
CA VAL A 497 0.60 15.46 12.76
C VAL A 497 1.42 16.06 13.91
N LEU A 498 2.10 17.20 13.68
CA LEU A 498 2.87 17.85 14.75
C LEU A 498 1.97 18.34 15.88
N SER A 499 0.84 18.97 15.58
CA SER A 499 -0.09 19.49 16.59
C SER A 499 -0.58 18.38 17.50
N ASN A 500 -0.97 17.23 16.92
CA ASN A 500 -1.46 16.08 17.66
C ASN A 500 -0.33 15.37 18.41
N LEU A 501 0.90 15.37 17.87
CA LEU A 501 2.08 14.84 18.55
C LEU A 501 2.43 15.66 19.81
N VAL A 502 2.31 16.99 19.76
CA VAL A 502 2.67 17.89 20.88
C VAL A 502 1.52 18.13 21.86
N TYR A 503 0.29 17.77 21.49
CA TYR A 503 -0.88 17.97 22.34
C TYR A 503 -0.74 17.19 23.65
N LYS A 504 -0.64 17.95 24.76
CA LYS A 504 -0.46 17.41 26.12
C LYS A 504 0.70 16.42 26.29
N CYS A 505 1.68 16.43 25.39
CA CYS A 505 2.86 15.57 25.41
C CYS A 505 4.12 16.44 25.47
N SER A 506 4.71 16.59 26.66
CA SER A 506 5.94 17.37 26.89
C SER A 506 7.10 16.91 26.02
N GLU A 507 7.25 15.60 25.88
CA GLU A 507 8.32 14.96 25.11
C GLU A 507 8.19 15.30 23.62
N GLY A 508 6.96 15.36 23.10
CA GLY A 508 6.70 15.83 21.74
C GLY A 508 7.01 17.31 21.56
N GLN A 509 6.63 18.15 22.54
CA GLN A 509 6.96 19.58 22.53
C GLN A 509 8.47 19.82 22.55
N ASP A 510 9.18 19.12 23.41
CA ASP A 510 10.64 19.23 23.56
C ASP A 510 11.35 18.74 22.30
N GLU A 511 10.89 17.65 21.70
CA GLU A 511 11.44 17.15 20.45
C GLU A 511 11.23 18.16 19.31
N VAL A 512 10.03 18.72 19.15
CA VAL A 512 9.75 19.75 18.13
C VAL A 512 10.61 21.00 18.34
N ARG A 513 10.87 21.40 19.59
CA ARG A 513 11.82 22.49 19.91
C ARG A 513 13.25 22.11 19.54
N ARG A 514 13.70 20.91 19.91
CA ARG A 514 15.06 20.39 19.62
C ARG A 514 15.38 20.41 18.13
N VAL A 515 14.40 20.07 17.28
CA VAL A 515 14.57 20.04 15.82
C VAL A 515 14.31 21.40 15.15
N GLY A 516 14.05 22.45 15.93
CA GLY A 516 13.87 23.82 15.45
C GLY A 516 12.49 24.14 14.86
N GLY A 517 11.47 23.32 15.13
CA GLY A 517 10.12 23.49 14.59
C GLY A 517 9.30 24.60 15.26
N ILE A 518 9.59 24.87 16.53
CA ILE A 518 9.15 26.08 17.21
C ILE A 518 10.44 26.86 17.46
N PRO A 519 10.57 28.12 17.01
CA PRO A 519 11.59 28.99 17.54
C PRO A 519 11.27 29.14 19.03
N GLY A 520 11.82 28.23 19.83
CA GLY A 520 11.92 28.44 21.25
C GLY A 520 12.53 29.80 21.38
N ASN A 521 11.95 30.64 22.22
CA ASN A 521 12.60 31.84 22.64
C ASN A 521 13.81 31.41 23.49
N THR A 522 14.79 30.80 22.83
CA THR A 522 16.03 30.24 23.38
C THR A 522 16.84 31.37 23.97
N GLU A 523 16.61 32.59 23.51
CA GLU A 523 17.05 33.82 24.15
C GLU A 523 16.39 33.99 25.52
N ASN A 524 15.06 33.98 25.65
CA ASN A 524 14.38 34.01 26.95
C ASN A 524 14.68 32.79 27.83
N GLN A 525 14.91 31.61 27.25
CA GLN A 525 15.20 30.40 28.00
C GLN A 525 16.61 30.44 28.58
N LYS A 526 17.60 30.86 27.78
CA LYS A 526 18.94 31.22 28.26
C LYS A 526 18.90 32.41 29.22
N LEU A 527 18.00 33.37 29.03
CA LEU A 527 17.80 34.49 29.94
C LEU A 527 17.29 34.00 31.29
N ILE A 528 16.27 33.13 31.31
CA ILE A 528 15.72 32.53 32.53
C ILE A 528 16.76 31.63 33.22
N GLU A 529 17.53 30.84 32.48
CA GLU A 529 18.63 30.02 33.01
C GLU A 529 19.80 30.87 33.54
N ALA A 530 20.06 32.03 32.94
CA ALA A 530 21.07 32.99 33.39
C ALA A 530 20.58 33.93 34.49
N MET A 531 19.27 34.01 34.72
CA MET A 531 18.69 34.77 35.82
C MET A 531 19.00 34.04 37.13
N GLN A 532 19.97 34.56 37.89
CA GLN A 532 20.09 34.20 39.30
C GLN A 532 18.77 34.54 40.00
N VAL A 533 18.20 33.56 40.70
CA VAL A 533 17.09 33.81 41.61
C VAL A 533 17.65 34.63 42.79
N ILE A 534 17.66 35.95 42.63
CA ILE A 534 17.90 36.87 43.74
C ILE A 534 16.63 36.77 44.57
N GLY A 535 16.72 36.11 45.72
CA GLY A 535 15.63 36.12 46.70
C GLY A 535 15.20 37.56 46.96
N LEU A 536 13.91 37.76 47.25
CA LEU A 536 13.44 39.08 47.69
C LEU A 536 14.36 39.58 48.82
N PRO A 537 14.87 40.83 48.74
CA PRO A 537 15.70 41.39 49.80
C PRO A 537 15.05 41.16 51.17
N GLU A 538 15.86 40.86 52.19
CA GLU A 538 15.37 40.68 53.56
C GLU A 538 14.42 41.85 53.93
N GLY A 539 13.20 41.51 54.35
CA GLY A 539 12.13 42.46 54.68
C GLY A 539 11.03 42.66 53.61
N GLN A 540 11.24 42.34 52.33
CA GLN A 540 10.16 42.52 51.32
C GLN A 540 9.04 41.49 51.42
N ASN A 541 9.33 40.29 51.92
CA ASN A 541 8.29 39.29 52.21
C ASN A 541 7.34 39.76 53.33
N GLU A 542 7.79 40.60 54.25
CA GLU A 542 6.96 41.16 55.31
C GLU A 542 6.02 42.24 54.77
N VAL A 543 6.49 43.04 53.81
CA VAL A 543 5.66 44.03 53.10
C VAL A 543 4.59 43.36 52.25
N LEU A 544 4.93 42.28 51.53
CA LEU A 544 3.94 41.51 50.75
C LEU A 544 2.94 40.80 51.67
N ALA A 545 3.40 40.25 52.81
CA ALA A 545 2.52 39.64 53.80
C ALA A 545 1.55 40.66 54.41
N ALA A 546 1.97 41.91 54.62
CA ALA A 546 1.09 43.00 55.07
C ALA A 546 -0.02 43.33 54.05
N HIS A 547 0.15 42.97 52.77
CA HIS A 547 -0.85 43.10 51.71
C HIS A 547 -1.59 41.77 51.43
N GLY A 548 -1.46 40.77 52.30
CA GLY A 548 -2.13 39.48 52.16
C GLY A 548 -1.56 38.57 51.08
N VAL A 549 -0.31 38.80 50.65
CA VAL A 549 0.33 38.03 49.57
C VAL A 549 1.64 37.44 50.06
N ARG A 550 1.87 36.15 49.79
CA ARG A 550 3.15 35.47 50.05
C ARG A 550 3.70 34.92 48.74
N ALA A 551 4.88 35.37 48.35
CA ALA A 551 5.65 34.81 47.25
C ALA A 551 6.80 33.97 47.82
N GLY A 552 6.88 32.69 47.44
CA GLY A 552 7.94 31.80 47.89
C GLY A 552 8.50 30.98 46.74
N LEU A 553 9.82 30.72 46.77
CA LEU A 553 10.47 29.74 45.91
C LEU A 553 10.30 28.35 46.56
N TYR A 554 9.72 27.42 45.82
CA TYR A 554 9.49 26.05 46.27
C TYR A 554 10.66 25.14 45.88
N GLU A 555 10.74 23.95 46.48
CA GLU A 555 11.78 22.95 46.20
C GLU A 555 11.82 22.51 44.73
N ASP A 556 10.73 22.71 43.98
CA ASP A 556 10.64 22.46 42.53
C ASP A 556 11.22 23.61 41.67
N GLY A 557 11.82 24.62 42.30
CA GLY A 557 12.39 25.80 41.65
C GLY A 557 11.35 26.81 41.14
N ARG A 558 10.06 26.61 41.41
CA ARG A 558 9.00 27.53 40.97
C ARG A 558 8.68 28.55 42.05
N ILE A 559 8.45 29.80 41.64
CA ILE A 559 7.89 30.84 42.51
C ILE A 559 6.38 30.67 42.52
N ARG A 560 5.75 30.51 43.70
CA ARG A 560 4.29 30.54 43.83
C ARG A 560 3.88 31.74 44.68
N ILE A 561 2.81 32.39 44.23
CA ILE A 561 2.16 33.50 44.91
C ILE A 561 0.88 32.95 45.53
N SER A 562 0.75 33.05 46.85
CA SER A 562 -0.39 32.55 47.61
C SER A 562 -0.99 33.69 48.44
N SER A 563 -2.32 33.70 48.59
CA SER A 563 -2.97 34.62 49.52
C SER A 563 -2.70 34.17 50.95
N VAL A 564 -2.28 35.07 51.81
CA VAL A 564 -2.22 34.82 53.25
C VAL A 564 -3.63 35.02 53.79
N ALA A 565 -4.23 33.95 54.31
CA ALA A 565 -5.48 34.08 55.06
C ALA A 565 -5.17 34.97 56.28
N MET A 566 -5.76 36.17 56.31
CA MET A 566 -5.76 36.98 57.52
C MET A 566 -6.75 36.33 58.48
N ASP A 567 -6.26 35.74 59.55
CA ASP A 567 -7.11 35.40 60.69
C ASP A 567 -7.66 36.73 61.25
N ILE A 568 -8.95 36.98 61.02
CA ILE A 568 -9.69 38.15 61.54
C ILE A 568 -10.09 37.88 62.98
#